data_AF-A0A151QTE5-F1
#
_entry.id   AF-A0A151QTE5-F1
#
_cell.length_a   1.000
_cell.length_b   1.000
_cell.length_c   1.000
_cell.angle_alpha   90.00
_cell.angle_beta   90.00
_cell.angle_gamma   90.00
#
_symmetry.space_group_name_H-M   'P 1'
#
loop_
_entity.id
_entity.type
_entity.pdbx_description
1 polymer ?
#
loop_
_entity_poly.entity_id
_entity_poly.type
_entity_poly.pdbx_seq_one_letter_code
_entity_poly.pdbx_strand_id
1 'polypeptide(L)' 'TRGREIVRPGVTRFATQFLQLQAIVQQKQGLRNIFNSVEFRRSKFGRDKNGLTFEARQIVIGSDFWSKACDTLYPNINTQ' A
#
# COMPACT_ATOMS: atom_id res chain seq x y z
N THR A 1 14.17 -40.92 -12.93
CA THR A 1 14.07 -39.50 -13.37
C THR A 1 14.58 -38.62 -12.25
N ARG A 2 15.65 -37.83 -12.48
CA ARG A 2 16.52 -37.23 -11.45
C ARG A 2 15.92 -35.97 -10.77
N GLY A 3 14.84 -36.12 -10.01
CA GLY A 3 14.50 -35.26 -8.86
C GLY A 3 14.50 -33.73 -9.03
N ARG A 4 14.51 -33.22 -10.25
CA ARG A 4 14.35 -31.80 -10.54
C ARG A 4 12.87 -31.55 -10.74
N GLU A 5 12.17 -31.47 -9.63
CA GLU A 5 10.93 -30.73 -9.60
C GLU A 5 11.29 -29.27 -9.87
N ILE A 6 11.25 -28.89 -11.14
CA ILE A 6 11.29 -27.50 -11.57
C ILE A 6 9.88 -26.95 -11.33
N VAL A 7 9.44 -26.94 -10.07
CA VAL A 7 8.40 -25.99 -9.69
C VAL A 7 9.11 -24.66 -9.76
N ARG A 8 9.08 -23.99 -10.91
CA ARG A 8 9.14 -22.54 -10.88
C ARG A 8 7.91 -22.18 -10.06
N PRO A 9 8.02 -21.60 -8.85
CA PRO A 9 6.89 -20.87 -8.32
C PRO A 9 6.71 -19.77 -9.36
N GLY A 10 5.80 -19.98 -10.31
CA GLY A 10 5.39 -18.92 -11.23
C GLY A 10 5.05 -17.75 -10.32
N VAL A 11 5.59 -16.58 -10.61
CA VAL A 11 5.34 -15.35 -9.83
C VAL A 11 3.83 -15.28 -9.62
N THR A 12 3.37 -15.71 -8.46
CA THR A 12 1.93 -15.88 -8.26
C THR A 12 1.38 -14.48 -8.18
N ARG A 13 0.21 -14.26 -8.80
CA ARG A 13 -0.48 -12.96 -8.75
C ARG A 13 -0.55 -12.42 -7.32
N PHE A 14 -0.70 -13.31 -6.34
CA PHE A 14 -0.66 -13.02 -4.92
C PHE A 14 0.71 -12.48 -4.46
N ALA A 15 1.83 -13.11 -4.79
CA ALA A 15 3.16 -12.62 -4.42
C ALA A 15 3.40 -11.19 -4.93
N THR A 16 2.99 -10.88 -6.17
CA THR A 16 3.10 -9.52 -6.72
C THR A 16 2.27 -8.52 -5.91
N GLN A 17 1.02 -8.87 -5.55
CA GLN A 17 0.16 -8.01 -4.75
C GLN A 17 0.71 -7.74 -3.35
N PHE A 18 1.30 -8.76 -2.70
CA PHE A 18 1.96 -8.61 -1.39
C PHE A 18 3.19 -7.70 -1.47
N LEU A 19 4.05 -7.88 -2.49
CA LEU A 19 5.21 -7.01 -2.69
C LEU A 19 4.81 -5.57 -2.99
N GLN A 20 3.75 -5.37 -3.76
CA GLN A 20 3.18 -4.03 -4.00
C GLN A 20 2.66 -3.40 -2.72
N LEU A 21 1.92 -4.15 -1.89
CA LEU A 21 1.45 -3.66 -0.60
C LEU A 21 2.61 -3.27 0.31
N GLN A 22 3.65 -4.11 0.38
CA GLN A 22 4.86 -3.81 1.15
C GLN A 22 5.55 -2.54 0.67
N ALA A 23 5.72 -2.36 -0.64
CA ALA A 23 6.31 -1.15 -1.21
C ALA A 23 5.47 0.11 -0.89
N ILE A 24 4.14 0.01 -0.93
CA ILE A 24 3.23 1.10 -0.54
C ILE A 24 3.40 1.45 0.94
N VAL A 25 3.47 0.45 1.83
CA VAL A 25 3.66 0.64 3.27
C VAL A 25 5.02 1.31 3.56
N GLN A 26 6.08 0.89 2.88
CA GLN A 26 7.41 1.51 3.00
C GLN A 26 7.40 2.99 2.59
N GLN A 27 6.58 3.37 1.60
CA GLN A 27 6.47 4.74 1.11
C GLN A 27 5.40 5.58 1.83
N LYS A 28 4.79 5.08 2.92
CA LYS A 28 3.74 5.77 3.69
C LYS A 28 4.04 7.24 3.95
N GLN A 29 5.24 7.55 4.46
CA GLN A 29 5.60 8.92 4.80
C GLN A 29 5.75 9.80 3.54
N GLY A 30 6.33 9.26 2.46
CA GLY A 30 6.44 9.97 1.19
C GLY A 30 5.07 10.30 0.60
N LEU A 31 4.13 9.36 0.63
CA LEU A 31 2.74 9.60 0.21
C LEU A 31 2.07 10.67 1.06
N ARG A 32 2.19 10.61 2.38
CA ARG A 32 1.65 11.65 3.28
C ARG A 32 2.26 13.02 3.01
N ASN A 33 3.56 13.09 2.70
CA ASN A 33 4.21 14.34 2.34
C ASN A 33 3.63 14.93 1.05
N ILE A 34 3.38 14.10 0.02
CA ILE A 34 2.74 14.55 -1.23
C ILE A 34 1.36 15.16 -0.95
N PHE A 35 0.50 14.46 -0.20
CA PHE A 35 -0.86 14.95 0.06
C PHE A 35 -0.92 16.18 0.98
N ASN A 36 0.10 16.40 1.80
CA ASN A 36 0.20 17.55 2.70
C ASN A 36 1.02 18.72 2.12
N SER A 37 1.67 18.53 0.98
CA SER A 37 2.48 19.57 0.35
C SER A 37 1.64 20.80 -0.01
N VAL A 38 2.30 21.96 -0.05
CA VAL A 38 1.63 23.22 -0.41
C VAL A 38 1.23 23.18 -1.88
N GLU A 39 2.09 22.62 -2.72
CA GLU A 39 1.90 22.42 -4.15
C GLU A 39 0.66 21.58 -4.43
N PHE A 40 0.51 20.45 -3.74
CA PHE A 40 -0.64 19.59 -3.91
C PHE A 40 -1.91 20.28 -3.43
N ARG A 41 -1.92 20.88 -2.23
CA ARG A 41 -3.08 21.60 -1.68
C ARG A 41 -3.54 22.78 -2.55
N ARG A 42 -2.63 23.45 -3.26
CA ARG A 42 -2.95 24.56 -4.17
C ARG A 42 -3.39 24.11 -5.57
N SER A 43 -3.13 22.85 -5.94
CA SER A 43 -3.54 22.29 -7.23
C SER A 43 -5.06 22.17 -7.37
N LYS A 44 -5.54 21.87 -8.58
CA LYS A 44 -6.95 21.49 -8.81
C LYS A 44 -7.34 20.31 -7.92
N PHE A 45 -6.54 19.24 -7.96
CA PHE A 45 -6.79 17.99 -7.23
C PHE A 45 -6.77 18.15 -5.70
N GLY A 46 -5.96 19.09 -5.18
CA GLY A 46 -5.91 19.34 -3.75
C GLY A 46 -7.15 20.03 -3.19
N ARG A 47 -7.92 20.71 -4.05
CA ARG A 47 -9.14 21.45 -3.71
C ARG A 47 -10.42 20.66 -3.98
N ASP A 48 -10.32 19.57 -4.75
CA ASP A 48 -11.43 18.67 -5.01
C ASP A 48 -11.89 18.01 -3.71
N LYS A 49 -13.21 17.94 -3.51
CA LYS A 49 -13.85 17.35 -2.32
C LYS A 49 -14.49 15.99 -2.59
N ASN A 50 -14.27 15.44 -3.79
CA ASN A 50 -14.82 14.17 -4.26
C ASN A 50 -13.92 13.57 -5.34
N GLY A 51 -14.24 12.35 -5.77
CA GLY A 51 -13.51 11.61 -6.80
C GLY A 51 -12.23 10.93 -6.29
N LEU A 52 -11.55 10.25 -7.21
CA LEU A 52 -10.47 9.32 -6.89
C LEU A 52 -9.32 9.95 -6.11
N THR A 53 -8.91 11.17 -6.46
CA THR A 53 -7.80 11.85 -5.76
C THR A 53 -8.17 12.25 -4.33
N PHE A 54 -9.42 12.65 -4.12
CA PHE A 54 -9.94 12.91 -2.78
C PHE A 54 -9.98 11.62 -1.95
N GLU A 55 -10.54 10.54 -2.50
CA GLU A 55 -10.59 9.23 -1.84
C GLU A 55 -9.19 8.71 -1.49
N ALA A 56 -8.23 8.80 -2.42
CA ALA A 56 -6.84 8.43 -2.19
C ALA A 56 -6.20 9.25 -1.06
N ARG A 57 -6.47 10.56 -1.00
CA ARG A 57 -6.02 11.41 0.12
C ARG A 57 -6.60 10.89 1.44
N GLN A 58 -7.90 10.59 1.50
CA GLN A 58 -8.53 10.09 2.73
C GLN A 58 -7.90 8.78 3.20
N ILE A 59 -7.61 7.86 2.28
CA ILE A 59 -6.94 6.59 2.58
C ILE A 59 -5.52 6.82 3.12
N VAL A 60 -4.74 7.70 2.47
CA VAL A 60 -3.34 7.94 2.86
C VAL A 60 -3.22 8.70 4.19
N ILE A 61 -4.12 9.65 4.44
CA ILE A 61 -4.12 10.43 5.68
C ILE A 61 -4.69 9.60 6.85
N GLY A 62 -5.75 8.85 6.62
CA GLY A 62 -6.39 7.98 7.62
C GLY A 62 -5.45 6.89 8.16
N SER A 63 -5.82 6.30 9.29
CA SER A 63 -5.07 5.22 9.96
C SER A 63 -5.45 3.83 9.50
N ASP A 64 -6.70 3.63 9.08
CA ASP A 64 -7.31 2.31 8.92
C ASP A 64 -6.60 1.44 7.88
N PHE A 65 -6.30 2.03 6.72
CA PHE A 65 -5.57 1.35 5.66
C PHE A 65 -4.21 0.87 6.14
N TRP A 66 -3.44 1.74 6.80
CA TRP A 66 -2.08 1.41 7.25
C TRP A 66 -2.09 0.36 8.35
N SER A 67 -3.05 0.43 9.27
CA SER A 67 -3.17 -0.54 10.36
C SER A 67 -3.44 -1.93 9.77
N LYS A 68 -4.46 -2.05 8.91
CA LYS A 68 -4.79 -3.30 8.20
C LYS A 68 -3.64 -3.80 7.32
N ALA A 69 -2.95 -2.92 6.61
CA ALA A 69 -1.81 -3.29 5.77
C ALA A 69 -0.63 -3.79 6.61
N CYS A 70 -0.32 -3.13 7.74
CA CYS A 70 0.70 -3.60 8.67
C CYS A 70 0.34 -4.96 9.28
N ASP A 71 -0.90 -5.14 9.74
CA ASP A 71 -1.38 -6.43 10.29
C ASP A 71 -1.32 -7.55 9.25
N THR A 72 -1.59 -7.23 7.98
CA THR A 72 -1.52 -8.19 6.86
C THR A 72 -0.09 -8.59 6.52
N LEU A 73 0.87 -7.66 6.58
CA LEU A 73 2.28 -7.90 6.25
C LEU A 73 3.09 -8.45 7.42
N TYR A 74 2.73 -8.05 8.64
CA TYR A 74 3.46 -8.33 9.88
C TYR A 74 2.47 -8.81 10.96
N PRO A 75 1.80 -9.95 10.76
CA PRO A 75 0.82 -10.45 11.70
C PRO A 75 1.48 -10.68 13.06
N ASN A 76 0.83 -10.19 14.12
CA ASN A 76 1.31 -10.36 15.48
C ASN A 76 1.19 -11.84 15.86
N ILE A 77 2.34 -12.53 15.94
CA ILE A 77 2.45 -13.97 16.26
C ILE A 77 1.92 -14.36 17.65
N ASN A 78 1.53 -13.39 18.47
CA ASN A 78 1.05 -13.58 19.84
C ASN A 78 -0.49 -13.57 19.98
N THR A 79 -1.24 -13.76 18.89
CA THR A 79 -2.72 -13.69 18.88
C THR A 79 -3.40 -15.02 18.54
N GLN A 80 -2.72 -16.16 18.74
CA GLN A 80 -3.35 -17.49 18.75
C GLN A 80 -3.43 -18.04 20.18
#